data_AF-W6Q4Q3-F1
#
_entry.id   AF-W6Q4Q3-F1
#
_cell.length_a   1.000
_cell.length_b   1.000
_cell.length_c   1.000
_cell.angle_alpha   90.00
_cell.angle_beta   90.00
_cell.angle_gamma   90.00
#
_symmetry.space_group_name_H-M   'P 1'
#
loop_
_entity.id
_entity.type
_entity.pdbx_description
1 polymer ?
#
loop_
_entity_poly.entity_id
_entity_poly.type
_entity_poly.pdbx_seq_one_letter_code
_entity_poly.pdbx_strand_id
1 'polypeptide(L)'
;MGPKDLKKRKIVAGPKVEEVNFDDESRHEYLTGFHKRKVQRAKHAQDNAAKRYKEEKREARKKIREDRKRDFEQAMAEHKAVLKRMKEDAGDLGAMEGEKEEEDWEGIEEPPAVDYEAEYVDEDKYTTVTVEEMDASREGLLKAARGEDSENEEEKKYPVESTEDDTKAKKRKPRSAASEAARKKKRNFRYETKVERKQTMLKQRAVKAKRAKARKGAEE
;
A
#
# COMPACT_ATOMS: atom_id res chain seq x y z
N MET A 1 0.89 -41.89 26.66
CA MET A 1 1.52 -41.11 25.56
C MET A 1 2.81 -40.49 26.08
N GLY A 2 3.93 -41.17 25.88
CA GLY A 2 5.24 -40.71 26.36
C GLY A 2 5.81 -39.52 25.58
N PRO A 3 6.78 -38.78 26.16
CA PRO A 3 7.38 -37.62 25.51
C PRO A 3 8.17 -38.06 24.28
N LYS A 4 7.78 -37.54 23.11
CA LYS A 4 8.44 -37.81 21.82
C LYS A 4 9.91 -37.39 21.90
N ASP A 5 10.79 -38.30 21.49
CA ASP A 5 12.23 -38.14 21.50
C ASP A 5 12.69 -36.78 20.95
N LEU A 6 13.54 -36.11 21.72
CA LEU A 6 14.24 -34.89 21.31
C LEU A 6 15.21 -35.23 20.17
N LYS A 7 14.70 -35.31 18.94
CA LYS A 7 15.51 -35.45 17.73
C LYS A 7 16.55 -34.33 17.69
N LYS A 8 17.80 -34.69 17.96
CA LYS A 8 18.96 -33.79 17.82
C LYS A 8 18.97 -33.29 16.38
N ARG A 9 18.84 -31.98 16.20
CA ARG A 9 18.86 -31.35 14.87
C ARG A 9 20.18 -31.71 14.19
N LYS A 10 20.12 -32.45 13.08
CA LYS A 10 21.27 -32.73 12.21
C LYS A 10 21.78 -31.39 11.71
N ILE A 11 22.94 -30.95 12.21
CA ILE A 11 23.61 -29.75 11.72
C ILE A 11 23.97 -30.08 10.27
N VAL A 12 23.26 -29.46 9.32
CA VAL A 12 23.63 -29.51 7.91
C VAL A 12 25.05 -28.97 7.84
N ALA A 13 26.00 -29.82 7.48
CA ALA A 13 27.39 -29.43 7.34
C ALA A 13 27.43 -28.27 6.34
N GLY A 14 27.72 -27.08 6.84
CA GLY A 14 27.98 -25.93 5.97
C GLY A 14 29.16 -26.23 5.04
N PRO A 15 29.40 -25.38 4.03
CA PRO A 15 30.56 -25.53 3.16
C PRO A 15 31.82 -25.70 4.02
N LYS A 16 32.49 -26.85 3.84
CA LYS A 16 33.68 -27.21 4.60
C LYS A 16 34.76 -26.24 4.15
N VAL A 17 35.17 -25.33 5.03
CA VAL A 17 36.27 -24.40 4.72
C VAL A 17 37.53 -25.25 4.64
N GLU A 18 38.13 -25.33 3.46
CA GLU A 18 39.26 -26.23 3.18
C GLU A 18 40.53 -25.77 3.91
N GLU A 19 40.73 -24.45 4.06
CA GLU A 19 41.89 -23.88 4.74
C GLU A 19 41.50 -22.61 5.51
N VAL A 20 42.00 -22.46 6.74
CA VAL A 20 41.80 -21.27 7.58
C VAL A 20 43.14 -20.56 7.74
N ASN A 21 43.30 -19.43 7.05
CA ASN A 21 44.47 -18.57 7.22
C ASN A 21 44.30 -17.67 8.45
N PHE A 22 45.26 -17.75 9.37
CA PHE A 22 45.33 -16.90 10.56
C PHE A 22 46.35 -15.80 10.33
N ASP A 23 45.88 -14.65 9.86
CA ASP A 23 46.68 -13.45 9.75
C ASP A 23 46.60 -12.64 11.06
N ASP A 24 47.75 -12.37 11.66
CA ASP A 24 47.86 -11.65 12.93
C ASP A 24 47.38 -10.20 12.83
N GLU A 25 47.51 -9.56 11.66
CA GLU A 25 47.00 -8.20 11.44
C GLU A 25 45.46 -8.20 11.45
N SER A 26 44.83 -9.12 10.71
CA SER A 26 43.37 -9.32 10.73
C SER A 26 42.85 -9.65 12.14
N ARG A 27 43.62 -10.42 12.92
CA ARG A 27 43.31 -10.75 14.31
C ARG A 27 43.36 -9.49 15.18
N HIS A 28 44.38 -8.65 15.01
CA HIS A 28 44.52 -7.41 15.77
C HIS A 28 43.39 -6.43 15.46
N GLU A 29 43.02 -6.26 14.19
CA GLU A 29 41.85 -5.47 13.79
C GLU A 29 40.54 -6.05 14.32
N TYR A 30 40.42 -7.38 14.34
CA TYR A 30 39.28 -8.06 14.94
C TYR A 30 39.27 -7.91 16.46
N LEU A 31 40.38 -7.78 17.17
CA LEU A 31 40.35 -7.57 18.62
C LEU A 31 40.11 -6.11 18.96
N THR A 32 40.65 -5.15 18.21
CA THR A 32 40.53 -3.71 18.54
C THR A 32 39.31 -3.04 17.91
N GLY A 33 38.84 -3.52 16.75
CA GLY A 33 37.80 -2.91 15.93
C GLY A 33 36.34 -3.22 16.32
N PHE A 34 36.01 -3.33 17.62
CA PHE A 34 34.66 -3.75 18.06
C PHE A 34 33.53 -2.90 17.48
N HIS A 35 33.73 -1.58 17.41
CA HIS A 35 32.75 -0.67 16.82
C HIS A 35 32.55 -0.94 15.32
N LYS A 36 33.65 -1.14 14.57
CA LYS A 36 33.60 -1.53 13.14
C LYS A 36 32.78 -2.80 12.94
N ARG A 37 33.00 -3.83 13.77
CA ARG A 37 32.22 -5.09 13.69
C ARG A 37 30.76 -4.93 14.07
N LYS A 38 30.45 -4.12 15.10
CA LYS A 38 29.07 -3.84 15.47
C LYS A 38 28.33 -3.17 14.31
N VAL A 39 28.97 -2.19 13.66
CA VAL A 39 28.41 -1.51 12.48
C VAL A 39 28.29 -2.48 11.30
N GLN A 40 29.30 -3.30 11.02
CA GLN A 40 29.24 -4.31 9.97
C GLN A 40 28.10 -5.33 10.19
N ARG A 41 27.90 -5.80 11.42
CA ARG A 41 26.76 -6.69 11.74
C ARG A 41 25.42 -6.00 11.50
N ALA A 42 25.29 -4.74 11.90
CA ALA A 42 24.07 -3.97 11.65
C ALA A 42 23.81 -3.79 10.14
N LYS A 43 24.85 -3.44 9.37
CA LYS A 43 24.78 -3.33 7.91
C LYS A 43 24.43 -4.66 7.25
N HIS A 44 25.10 -5.74 7.61
CA HIS A 44 24.81 -7.08 7.09
C HIS A 44 23.38 -7.53 7.40
N ALA A 45 22.85 -7.21 8.59
CA ALA A 45 21.45 -7.48 8.92
C ALA A 45 20.49 -6.66 8.04
N GLN A 46 20.79 -5.38 7.80
CA GLN A 46 20.01 -4.53 6.89
C GLN A 46 20.07 -5.04 5.44
N ASP A 47 21.25 -5.42 4.96
CA ASP A 47 21.45 -5.93 3.61
C ASP A 47 20.70 -7.25 3.40
N ASN A 48 20.74 -8.15 4.38
CA ASN A 48 19.99 -9.40 4.31
C ASN A 48 18.48 -9.17 4.36
N ALA A 49 18.00 -8.25 5.19
CA ALA A 49 16.59 -7.87 5.20
C ALA A 49 16.16 -7.29 3.85
N ALA A 50 16.99 -6.43 3.24
CA ALA A 50 16.73 -5.85 1.93
C ALA A 50 16.74 -6.91 0.80
N LYS A 51 17.66 -7.89 0.86
CA LYS A 51 17.68 -9.03 -0.07
C LYS A 51 16.42 -9.88 0.05
N ARG A 52 16.02 -10.25 1.27
CA ARG A 52 14.78 -11.00 1.53
C ARG A 52 13.54 -10.26 1.03
N TYR A 53 13.42 -8.97 1.32
CA TYR A 53 12.30 -8.17 0.83
C TYR A 53 12.22 -8.13 -0.71
N LYS A 54 13.37 -8.01 -1.40
CA LYS A 54 13.42 -8.05 -2.87
C LYS A 54 13.00 -9.42 -3.43
N GLU A 55 13.46 -10.51 -2.80
CA GLU A 55 13.09 -11.88 -3.15
C GLU A 55 11.58 -12.10 -2.97
N GLU A 56 11.04 -11.75 -1.81
CA GLU A 56 9.61 -11.85 -1.50
C GLU A 56 8.75 -11.03 -2.46
N LYS A 57 9.17 -9.80 -2.80
CA LYS A 57 8.47 -8.96 -3.78
C LYS A 57 8.48 -9.58 -5.18
N ARG A 58 9.59 -10.20 -5.57
CA ARG A 58 9.71 -10.90 -6.87
C ARG A 58 8.80 -12.12 -6.89
N GLU A 59 8.78 -12.91 -5.83
CA GLU A 59 7.90 -14.08 -5.69
C GLU A 59 6.43 -13.69 -5.68
N ALA A 60 6.05 -12.65 -4.95
CA ALA A 60 4.68 -12.13 -4.94
C ALA A 60 4.22 -11.71 -6.34
N ARG A 61 5.06 -10.99 -7.10
CA ARG A 61 4.77 -10.64 -8.49
C ARG A 61 4.66 -11.87 -9.39
N LYS A 62 5.47 -12.91 -9.15
CA LYS A 62 5.40 -14.16 -9.90
C LYS A 62 4.07 -14.88 -9.62
N LYS A 63 3.66 -14.97 -8.35
CA LYS A 63 2.37 -15.54 -7.94
C LYS A 63 1.20 -14.82 -8.60
N ILE A 64 1.14 -13.48 -8.54
CA ILE A 64 0.08 -12.70 -9.21
C ILE A 64 0.03 -13.00 -10.71
N ARG A 65 1.18 -13.14 -11.38
CA ARG A 65 1.21 -13.48 -12.81
C ARG A 65 0.73 -14.91 -13.08
N GLU A 66 1.08 -15.87 -12.22
CA GLU A 66 0.61 -17.25 -12.32
C GLU A 66 -0.89 -17.33 -12.06
N ASP A 67 -1.40 -16.63 -11.04
CA ASP A 67 -2.82 -16.60 -10.70
C ASP A 67 -3.64 -16.01 -11.85
N ARG A 68 -3.23 -14.85 -12.39
CA ARG A 68 -3.89 -14.27 -13.59
C ARG A 68 -3.90 -15.21 -14.79
N LYS A 69 -2.83 -15.99 -14.99
CA LYS A 69 -2.77 -16.99 -16.07
C LYS A 69 -3.73 -18.13 -15.81
N ARG A 70 -3.79 -18.64 -14.58
CA ARG A 70 -4.74 -19.70 -14.19
C ARG A 70 -6.18 -19.23 -14.36
N ASP A 71 -6.50 -18.01 -13.92
CA ASP A 71 -7.84 -17.44 -14.05
C ASP A 71 -8.24 -17.32 -15.53
N PHE A 72 -7.32 -16.87 -16.39
CA PHE A 72 -7.55 -16.80 -17.82
C PHE A 72 -7.73 -18.18 -18.47
N GLU A 73 -6.91 -19.16 -18.10
CA GLU A 73 -7.05 -20.55 -18.58
C GLU A 73 -8.38 -21.17 -18.14
N GLN A 74 -8.82 -20.90 -16.91
CA GLN A 74 -10.12 -21.35 -16.40
C GLN A 74 -11.26 -20.70 -17.17
N ALA A 75 -11.25 -19.37 -17.34
CA ALA A 75 -12.28 -18.66 -18.10
C ALA A 75 -12.36 -19.16 -19.57
N MET A 76 -11.22 -19.41 -20.20
CA MET A 76 -11.18 -19.98 -21.56
C MET A 76 -11.70 -21.42 -21.61
N ALA A 77 -11.41 -22.23 -20.59
CA ALA A 77 -11.94 -23.58 -20.49
C ALA A 77 -13.45 -23.59 -20.26
N GLU A 78 -13.95 -22.72 -19.39
CA GLU A 78 -15.39 -22.52 -19.15
C GLU A 78 -16.10 -22.05 -20.41
N HIS A 79 -15.56 -21.04 -21.11
CA HIS A 79 -16.11 -20.56 -22.37
C HIS A 79 -16.17 -21.66 -23.44
N LYS A 80 -15.08 -22.44 -23.59
CA LYS A 80 -15.07 -23.61 -24.49
C LYS A 80 -16.10 -24.66 -24.08
N ALA A 81 -16.29 -24.89 -22.78
CA ALA A 81 -17.29 -25.82 -22.28
C ALA A 81 -18.71 -25.33 -22.57
N VAL A 82 -18.98 -24.04 -22.42
CA VAL A 82 -20.28 -23.42 -22.77
C VAL A 82 -20.54 -23.52 -24.26
N LEU A 83 -19.58 -23.16 -25.13
CA LEU A 83 -19.72 -23.30 -26.57
C LEU A 83 -19.94 -24.76 -26.99
N LYS A 84 -19.26 -25.70 -26.33
CA LYS A 84 -19.45 -27.13 -26.58
C LYS A 84 -20.85 -27.58 -26.18
N ARG A 85 -21.36 -27.14 -25.02
CA ARG A 85 -22.75 -27.41 -24.59
C ARG A 85 -23.76 -26.81 -25.55
N MET A 86 -23.58 -25.54 -25.95
CA MET A 86 -24.43 -24.90 -26.96
C MET A 86 -24.40 -25.64 -28.29
N LYS A 87 -23.24 -26.14 -28.72
CA LYS A 87 -23.12 -26.94 -29.96
C LYS A 87 -23.79 -28.32 -29.84
N GLU A 88 -23.71 -28.95 -28.67
CA GLU A 88 -24.37 -30.22 -28.37
C GLU A 88 -25.90 -30.04 -28.28
N ASP A 89 -26.37 -28.97 -27.62
CA ASP A 89 -27.78 -28.59 -27.51
C ASP A 89 -28.36 -28.11 -28.86
N ALA A 90 -27.56 -27.41 -29.68
CA ALA A 90 -27.92 -27.03 -31.05
C ALA A 90 -27.72 -28.16 -32.07
N GLY A 91 -27.37 -29.37 -31.60
CA GLY A 91 -27.18 -30.59 -32.39
C GLY A 91 -28.45 -31.19 -32.99
N ASP A 92 -29.42 -30.36 -33.40
CA ASP A 92 -30.57 -30.70 -34.26
C ASP A 92 -31.16 -29.47 -35.00
N LEU A 93 -30.39 -28.41 -35.27
CA LEU A 93 -30.89 -27.28 -36.09
C LEU A 93 -29.87 -26.77 -37.13
N GLY A 94 -28.90 -27.61 -37.48
CA GLY A 94 -27.88 -27.30 -38.50
C GLY A 94 -28.33 -27.40 -39.96
N ALA A 95 -29.64 -27.25 -40.24
CA ALA A 95 -30.19 -27.32 -41.60
C ALA A 95 -31.18 -26.17 -41.92
N MET A 96 -31.03 -25.02 -41.26
CA MET A 96 -31.71 -23.79 -41.71
C MET A 96 -30.67 -22.69 -41.83
N GLU A 97 -30.09 -22.62 -43.02
CA GLU A 97 -29.43 -21.46 -43.59
C GLU A 97 -30.48 -20.33 -43.68
N GLY A 98 -30.71 -19.67 -42.54
CA GLY A 98 -31.56 -18.49 -42.45
C GLY A 98 -30.70 -17.27 -42.67
N GLU A 99 -31.02 -16.55 -43.76
CA GLU A 99 -30.52 -15.22 -44.12
C GLU A 99 -30.18 -14.39 -42.88
N LYS A 100 -28.89 -14.19 -42.67
CA LYS A 100 -28.40 -13.16 -41.75
C LYS A 100 -28.50 -11.85 -42.51
N GLU A 101 -29.62 -11.16 -42.36
CA GLU A 101 -29.67 -9.73 -42.64
C GLU A 101 -28.50 -9.09 -41.89
N GLU A 102 -27.60 -8.47 -42.67
CA GLU A 102 -26.54 -7.62 -42.16
C GLU A 102 -27.22 -6.40 -41.51
N GLU A 103 -27.60 -6.53 -40.23
CA GLU A 103 -27.90 -5.39 -39.37
C GLU A 103 -26.59 -4.59 -39.23
N ASP A 104 -26.37 -3.70 -40.20
CA ASP A 104 -25.32 -2.69 -40.19
C ASP A 104 -25.44 -1.90 -38.88
N TRP A 105 -24.42 -2.05 -38.04
CA TRP A 105 -24.33 -1.38 -36.75
C TRP A 105 -24.32 0.14 -36.96
N GLU A 106 -25.44 0.81 -36.66
CA GLU A 106 -25.68 2.25 -36.88
C GLU A 106 -24.82 3.20 -36.01
N GLY A 107 -23.75 2.71 -35.39
CA GLY A 107 -22.87 3.51 -34.54
C GLY A 107 -23.54 3.93 -33.23
N ILE A 108 -22.73 4.46 -32.32
CA ILE A 108 -23.19 4.98 -31.03
C ILE A 108 -23.61 6.43 -31.28
N GLU A 109 -24.86 6.79 -30.97
CA GLU A 109 -25.31 8.18 -30.97
C GLU A 109 -24.37 9.02 -30.07
N GLU A 110 -23.79 10.08 -30.62
CA GLU A 110 -22.87 10.95 -29.91
C GLU A 110 -23.62 11.57 -28.70
N PRO A 111 -23.15 11.32 -27.47
CA PRO A 111 -23.83 11.82 -26.28
C PRO A 111 -23.81 13.36 -26.29
N PRO A 112 -24.84 14.02 -25.71
CA PRO A 112 -24.87 15.47 -25.62
C PRO A 112 -23.68 15.98 -24.83
N ALA A 113 -23.09 17.10 -25.28
CA ALA A 113 -21.90 17.70 -24.68
C ALA A 113 -22.07 17.86 -23.16
N VAL A 114 -21.25 17.16 -22.37
CA VAL A 114 -21.41 17.00 -20.92
C VAL A 114 -20.63 18.10 -20.18
N ASP A 115 -21.08 19.34 -20.34
CA ASP A 115 -20.60 20.47 -19.56
C ASP A 115 -21.66 20.82 -18.49
N TYR A 116 -21.51 20.28 -17.28
CA TYR A 116 -22.40 20.63 -16.17
C TYR A 116 -21.65 20.79 -14.84
N GLU A 117 -22.13 21.76 -14.05
CA GLU A 117 -21.62 22.06 -12.71
C GLU A 117 -22.51 21.35 -11.67
N ALA A 118 -21.90 20.54 -10.81
CA ALA A 118 -22.58 19.88 -9.70
C ALA A 118 -22.15 20.50 -8.37
N GLU A 119 -23.11 21.06 -7.64
CA GLU A 119 -22.89 21.58 -6.29
C GLU A 119 -23.03 20.47 -5.25
N TYR A 120 -21.94 20.19 -4.52
CA TYR A 120 -21.94 19.25 -3.40
C TYR A 120 -21.84 20.02 -2.07
N VAL A 121 -22.80 19.74 -1.19
CA VAL A 121 -22.87 20.32 0.15
C VAL A 121 -22.65 19.23 1.18
N ASP A 122 -21.48 19.22 1.80
CA ASP A 122 -21.20 18.49 3.05
C ASP A 122 -21.45 19.44 4.24
N GLU A 123 -21.72 18.87 5.43
CA GLU A 123 -22.10 19.61 6.66
C GLU A 123 -21.18 20.79 6.99
N ASP A 124 -19.90 20.73 6.60
CA ASP A 124 -18.90 21.78 6.82
C ASP A 124 -18.18 22.25 5.52
N LYS A 125 -18.55 21.76 4.33
CA LYS A 125 -17.84 22.08 3.08
C LYS A 125 -18.78 22.20 1.88
N TYR A 126 -18.69 23.33 1.18
CA TYR A 126 -19.33 23.54 -0.12
C TYR A 126 -18.26 23.39 -1.20
N THR A 127 -18.39 22.35 -2.04
CA THR A 127 -17.48 22.11 -3.16
C THR A 127 -18.27 21.98 -4.45
N THR A 128 -17.89 22.73 -5.48
CA THR A 128 -18.45 22.59 -6.83
C THR A 128 -17.50 21.74 -7.67
N VAL A 129 -18.04 20.75 -8.37
CA VAL A 129 -17.30 19.93 -9.34
C VAL A 129 -17.80 20.30 -10.73
N THR A 130 -16.92 20.83 -11.57
CA THR A 130 -17.16 21.08 -13.00
C THR A 130 -16.69 19.87 -13.79
N VAL A 131 -17.59 19.27 -14.57
CA VAL A 131 -17.23 18.24 -15.55
C VAL A 131 -17.21 18.92 -16.90
N GLU A 132 -16.05 18.90 -17.56
CA GLU A 132 -15.82 19.46 -18.90
C GLU A 132 -15.34 18.34 -19.83
N GLU A 133 -15.71 18.42 -21.10
CA GLU A 133 -15.28 17.45 -22.11
C GLU A 133 -13.79 17.62 -22.47
N MET A 134 -13.00 16.57 -22.26
CA MET A 134 -11.59 16.55 -22.67
C MET A 134 -11.44 16.03 -24.11
N ASP A 135 -10.70 16.76 -24.95
CA ASP A 135 -10.30 16.28 -26.26
C ASP A 135 -9.35 15.07 -26.14
N ALA A 136 -9.80 13.91 -26.61
CA ALA A 136 -9.06 12.65 -26.61
C ALA A 136 -7.96 12.58 -27.68
N SER A 137 -7.80 13.61 -28.52
CA SER A 137 -6.70 13.71 -29.47
C SER A 137 -5.35 13.73 -28.75
N ARG A 138 -4.29 13.29 -29.45
CA ARG A 138 -2.92 13.30 -28.91
C ARG A 138 -2.48 14.71 -28.49
N GLU A 139 -2.97 15.74 -29.16
CA GLU A 139 -2.66 17.14 -28.87
C GLU A 139 -3.45 17.64 -27.66
N GLY A 140 -4.75 17.33 -27.57
CA GLY A 140 -5.59 17.63 -26.40
C GLY A 140 -5.05 17.01 -25.11
N LEU A 141 -4.60 15.74 -25.17
CA LEU A 141 -4.01 15.06 -24.02
C LEU A 141 -2.67 15.67 -23.59
N LEU A 142 -1.88 16.19 -24.54
CA LEU A 142 -0.62 16.88 -24.26
C LEU A 142 -0.87 18.25 -23.63
N LYS A 143 -1.88 18.99 -24.11
CA LYS A 143 -2.28 20.30 -23.57
C LYS A 143 -2.78 20.17 -22.13
N ALA A 144 -3.63 19.18 -21.86
CA ALA A 144 -4.10 18.85 -20.52
C ALA A 144 -2.96 18.44 -19.57
N ALA A 145 -1.99 17.64 -20.06
CA ALA A 145 -0.82 17.26 -19.27
C ALA A 145 0.12 18.43 -18.97
N ARG A 146 0.12 19.47 -19.80
CA ARG A 146 0.89 20.71 -19.60
C ARG A 146 0.16 21.78 -18.79
N GLY A 147 -1.15 21.63 -18.60
CA GLY A 147 -1.97 22.60 -17.88
C GLY A 147 -2.15 23.91 -18.65
N GLU A 148 -2.12 23.87 -19.98
CA GLU A 148 -2.15 25.05 -20.85
C GLU A 148 -3.59 25.52 -21.19
N ASP A 149 -4.65 24.90 -20.67
CA ASP A 149 -6.05 25.34 -20.80
C ASP A 149 -6.44 26.42 -19.77
N SER A 150 -5.63 27.47 -19.67
CA SER A 150 -5.90 28.63 -18.81
C SER A 150 -5.97 29.91 -19.64
N GLU A 151 -6.92 29.96 -20.58
CA GLU A 151 -7.27 31.21 -21.29
C GLU A 151 -8.47 31.94 -20.65
N ASN A 152 -8.97 31.46 -19.50
CA ASN A 152 -9.92 32.20 -18.67
C ASN A 152 -9.35 32.40 -17.26
N GLU A 153 -8.23 33.15 -17.18
CA GLU A 153 -7.71 33.70 -15.93
C GLU A 153 -8.62 34.82 -15.41
N GLU A 154 -9.74 34.46 -14.77
CA GLU A 154 -10.21 35.26 -13.65
C GLU A 154 -9.49 34.75 -12.40
N GLU A 155 -8.58 35.58 -11.87
CA GLU A 155 -7.83 35.35 -10.63
C GLU A 155 -8.75 35.09 -9.42
N LYS A 156 -9.26 33.86 -9.26
CA LYS A 156 -9.86 33.43 -7.99
C LYS A 156 -8.74 32.96 -7.07
N LYS A 157 -8.23 33.89 -6.26
CA LYS A 157 -7.45 33.58 -5.05
C LYS A 157 -8.29 32.75 -4.09
N TYR A 158 -8.18 31.43 -4.18
CA TYR A 158 -8.64 30.55 -3.11
C TYR A 158 -7.74 30.73 -1.88
N PRO A 159 -8.28 31.03 -0.69
CA PRO A 159 -7.50 30.93 0.53
C PRO A 159 -7.15 29.45 0.73
N VAL A 160 -5.85 29.15 0.75
CA VAL A 160 -5.33 27.84 1.16
C VAL A 160 -5.59 27.71 2.66
N GLU A 161 -6.76 27.18 2.99
CA GLU A 161 -7.12 26.84 4.36
C GLU A 161 -6.38 25.55 4.73
N SER A 162 -5.27 25.73 5.43
CA SER A 162 -4.59 24.68 6.16
C SER A 162 -5.60 23.96 7.06
N THR A 163 -5.78 22.66 6.86
CA THR A 163 -6.50 21.79 7.78
C THR A 163 -5.74 21.72 9.11
N GLU A 164 -5.99 22.68 10.00
CA GLU A 164 -5.72 22.55 11.43
C GLU A 164 -7.06 22.41 12.15
N ASP A 165 -7.23 21.25 12.78
CA ASP A 165 -8.32 20.85 13.65
C ASP A 165 -8.96 21.99 14.46
N ASP A 166 -10.27 22.14 14.28
CA ASP A 166 -11.17 22.87 15.15
C ASP A 166 -11.04 22.41 16.60
N THR A 167 -10.41 23.24 17.43
CA THR A 167 -10.72 23.29 18.86
C THR A 167 -11.16 24.69 19.23
N LYS A 168 -12.48 24.87 19.20
CA LYS A 168 -13.27 25.97 19.79
C LYS A 168 -12.52 26.70 20.93
N ALA A 169 -11.93 27.85 20.63
CA ALA A 169 -11.25 28.69 21.60
C ALA A 169 -11.99 30.03 21.77
N LYS A 170 -12.69 30.16 22.90
CA LYS A 170 -13.19 31.44 23.42
C LYS A 170 -12.06 32.48 23.42
N LYS A 171 -12.35 33.69 22.92
CA LYS A 171 -11.46 34.87 22.94
C LYS A 171 -10.80 35.03 24.32
N ARG A 172 -9.47 34.97 24.39
CA ARG A 172 -8.67 35.33 25.58
C ARG A 172 -7.67 36.43 25.21
N LYS A 173 -7.55 37.41 26.11
CA LYS A 173 -6.66 38.59 26.06
C LYS A 173 -5.20 38.26 25.70
N PRO A 174 -4.44 39.20 25.09
CA PRO A 174 -3.07 38.95 24.65
C PRO A 174 -2.17 38.63 25.85
N ARG A 175 -1.41 37.53 25.76
CA ARG A 175 -0.42 37.14 26.77
C ARG A 175 0.96 37.61 26.32
N SER A 176 1.77 38.02 27.28
CA SER A 176 3.09 38.61 27.07
C SER A 176 4.08 37.67 26.35
N ALA A 177 5.09 38.28 25.72
CA ALA A 177 6.16 37.65 24.93
C ALA A 177 6.94 36.54 25.66
N ALA A 178 6.88 36.48 26.99
CA ALA A 178 7.41 35.37 27.78
C ALA A 178 6.73 34.02 27.46
N SER A 179 5.46 34.05 27.01
CA SER A 179 4.70 32.84 26.65
C SER A 179 5.02 32.29 25.26
N GLU A 180 5.55 33.11 24.35
CA GLU A 180 6.04 32.68 23.03
C GLU A 180 7.40 31.98 23.12
N ALA A 181 8.28 32.43 24.02
CA ALA A 181 9.57 31.80 24.27
C ALA A 181 9.44 30.36 24.82
N ALA A 182 8.38 30.07 25.58
CA ALA A 182 8.09 28.73 26.10
C ALA A 182 7.65 27.73 25.01
N ARG A 183 7.25 28.20 23.82
CA ARG A 183 6.77 27.36 22.70
C ARG A 183 7.89 26.86 21.79
N LYS A 184 9.13 27.34 21.93
CA LYS A 184 10.30 26.83 21.19
C LYS A 184 10.91 25.54 21.77
N LYS A 185 10.18 24.83 22.64
CA LYS A 185 10.59 23.48 23.06
C LYS A 185 10.49 22.58 21.83
N LYS A 186 11.65 22.06 21.39
CA LYS A 186 11.77 21.11 20.27
C LYS A 186 10.66 20.07 20.41
N ARG A 187 9.83 19.90 19.37
CA ARG A 187 8.78 18.87 19.40
C ARG A 187 9.48 17.54 19.68
N ASN A 188 9.04 16.81 20.70
CA ASN A 188 9.59 15.50 20.99
C ASN A 188 9.30 14.62 19.77
N PHE A 189 10.31 14.41 18.92
CA PHE A 189 10.23 13.46 17.83
C PHE A 189 9.98 12.08 18.46
N ARG A 190 8.87 11.47 18.06
CA ARG A 190 8.48 10.15 18.52
C ARG A 190 8.61 9.22 17.33
N TYR A 191 9.22 8.07 17.54
CA TYR A 191 9.42 7.03 16.53
C TYR A 191 8.13 6.32 16.11
N GLU A 192 7.00 6.70 16.69
CA GLU A 192 5.68 6.10 16.47
C GLU A 192 4.64 7.22 16.29
N THR A 193 3.69 6.99 15.41
CA THR A 193 2.52 7.87 15.24
C THR A 193 1.64 7.84 16.49
N LYS A 194 0.78 8.85 16.67
CA LYS A 194 -0.15 8.93 17.81
C LYS A 194 -1.07 7.70 17.89
N VAL A 195 -1.41 7.11 16.74
CA VAL A 195 -2.23 5.90 16.63
C VAL A 195 -1.45 4.66 17.08
N GLU A 196 -0.24 4.45 16.56
CA GLU A 196 0.63 3.34 16.96
C GLU A 196 0.92 3.37 18.47
N ARG A 197 1.19 4.55 19.02
CA ARG A 197 1.35 4.75 20.46
C ARG A 197 0.14 4.30 21.27
N LYS A 198 -1.07 4.65 20.83
CA LYS A 198 -2.30 4.22 21.52
C LYS A 198 -2.41 2.69 21.50
N GLN A 199 -2.12 2.07 20.37
CA GLN A 199 -2.13 0.61 20.23
C GLN A 199 -1.06 -0.06 21.11
N THR A 200 0.16 0.46 21.16
CA THR A 200 1.23 -0.08 22.01
C THR A 200 0.89 0.07 23.50
N MET A 201 0.35 1.23 23.91
CA MET A 201 -0.13 1.45 25.27
C MET A 201 -1.26 0.49 25.67
N LEU A 202 -2.23 0.26 24.78
CA LEU A 202 -3.32 -0.69 25.03
C LEU A 202 -2.78 -2.12 25.17
N LYS A 203 -1.87 -2.55 24.28
CA LYS A 203 -1.21 -3.86 24.36
C LYS A 203 -0.43 -4.01 25.66
N GLN A 204 0.35 -3.02 26.05
CA GLN A 204 1.11 -3.03 27.30
C GLN A 204 0.19 -3.07 28.53
N ARG A 205 -0.91 -2.31 28.51
CA ARG A 205 -1.91 -2.32 29.60
C ARG A 205 -2.55 -3.70 29.73
N ALA A 206 -2.90 -4.34 28.62
CA ALA A 206 -3.44 -5.70 28.61
C ALA A 206 -2.44 -6.72 29.17
N VAL A 207 -1.17 -6.64 28.77
CA VAL A 207 -0.11 -7.53 29.29
C VAL A 207 0.12 -7.30 30.79
N LYS A 208 0.20 -6.04 31.23
CA LYS A 208 0.34 -5.70 32.66
C LYS A 208 -0.86 -6.16 33.47
N ALA A 209 -2.08 -6.03 32.95
CA ALA A 209 -3.30 -6.50 33.59
C ALA A 209 -3.33 -8.03 33.71
N LYS A 210 -2.97 -8.76 32.64
CA LYS A 210 -2.83 -10.22 32.67
C LYS A 210 -1.79 -10.67 33.70
N ARG A 211 -0.62 -10.01 33.73
CA ARG A 211 0.44 -10.31 34.70
C ARG A 211 0.03 -9.97 36.14
N ALA A 212 -0.75 -8.91 36.34
CA ALA A 212 -1.29 -8.54 37.65
C ALA A 212 -2.34 -9.54 38.12
N LYS A 213 -3.26 -9.98 37.25
CA LYS A 213 -4.22 -11.07 37.54
C LYS A 213 -3.51 -12.37 37.90
N ALA A 214 -2.50 -12.76 37.12
CA ALA A 214 -1.70 -13.95 37.42
C ALA A 214 -0.95 -13.86 38.77
N ARG A 215 -0.56 -12.65 39.19
CA ARG A 215 0.08 -12.42 40.50
C ARG A 215 -0.91 -12.38 41.67
N LYS A 216 -2.13 -11.91 41.44
CA LYS A 216 -3.16 -11.86 42.46
C LYS A 216 -3.78 -13.24 42.76
N GLY A 217 -3.36 -14.28 42.05
CA GLY A 217 -4.08 -15.55 42.02
C GLY A 217 -5.37 -15.35 41.24
N ALA A 218 -5.74 -16.31 40.42
CA ALA A 218 -7.15 -16.44 40.07
C ALA A 218 -7.87 -16.78 41.37
N GLU A 219 -8.39 -15.77 42.07
CA GLU A 219 -9.53 -15.99 42.94
C GLU A 219 -10.66 -16.46 42.02
N GLU A 220 -11.00 -17.74 42.14
CA GLU A 220 -12.30 -18.28 41.74
C GLU A 220 -13.43 -17.52 42.45
#